data_AF-A0A2N1DSP3-F1
#
_entry.id   AF-A0A2N1DSP3-F1
#
_cell.length_a   1.000
_cell.length_b   1.000
_cell.length_c   1.000
_cell.angle_alpha   90.00
_cell.angle_beta   90.00
_cell.angle_gamma   90.00
#
_symmetry.space_group_name_H-M   'P 1'
#
loop_
_entity.id
_entity.type
_entity.pdbx_description
1 polymer ?
#
loop_
_entity_poly.entity_id
_entity_poly.type
_entity_poly.pdbx_seq_one_letter_code
_entity_poly.pdbx_strand_id
1 'polypeptide(L)'
;MPQSSDELAQLQAMLTRLQQENQALAADKALLAADKKSLTSDKKSLTADNLTLESELKIICAENITLKDKLELALAQLNLNRAKRFGVQTEKAAKGTFNEAEQHASASPAHHKKGRQALPEELTREVTTYVMDEPICNDCGHELHTCGFEDSEQVKIVPARISVIKHRCTKYACRHCENTTTSSKIISASKPKQPIPGSIASPEALAAVVTSKYCDALPLNRQTDILKRVGFDISRSTLANWCIKASALVEPIIDLYQQHLLRGNVACADETTVQVLDEPDRKAQQKSYMWVYRSGQFAQHPVVIYDYQPGRGHEYPKAFLAGYTGYLQCDGYRAYGCLENITLSGCWAHARRKFNEALIAQPKKTGKANV
;
A
#
# COMPACT_ATOMS: atom_id res chain seq x y z
N MET A 1 -121.44 -1.94 -60.06
CA MET A 1 -120.12 -1.27 -60.18
C MET A 1 -120.04 -0.13 -59.18
N PRO A 2 -119.65 -0.39 -57.91
CA PRO A 2 -118.82 0.58 -57.16
C PRO A 2 -117.80 -0.04 -56.18
N GLN A 3 -117.52 -1.35 -56.23
CA GLN A 3 -116.62 -2.01 -55.24
C GLN A 3 -115.11 -1.89 -55.53
N SER A 4 -114.70 -1.43 -56.71
CA SER A 4 -113.27 -1.33 -57.08
C SER A 4 -112.55 -0.09 -56.57
N SER A 5 -113.27 0.92 -56.06
CA SER A 5 -112.69 2.19 -55.62
C SER A 5 -112.20 2.15 -54.17
N ASP A 6 -112.89 1.41 -53.31
CA ASP A 6 -112.65 1.41 -51.86
C ASP A 6 -111.49 0.48 -51.47
N GLU A 7 -111.37 -0.67 -52.14
CA GLU A 7 -110.20 -1.57 -52.04
C GLU A 7 -108.92 -0.91 -52.55
N LEU A 8 -109.02 -0.08 -53.61
CA LEU A 8 -107.88 0.64 -54.17
C LEU A 8 -107.38 1.74 -53.22
N ALA A 9 -108.28 2.40 -52.50
CA ALA A 9 -107.95 3.38 -51.47
C ALA A 9 -107.30 2.72 -50.24
N GLN A 10 -107.78 1.54 -49.81
CA GLN A 10 -107.17 0.77 -48.73
C GLN A 10 -105.75 0.28 -49.08
N LEU A 11 -105.55 -0.22 -50.31
CA LEU A 11 -104.23 -0.62 -50.81
C LEU A 11 -103.25 0.56 -50.92
N GLN A 12 -103.73 1.74 -51.34
CA GLN A 12 -102.93 2.97 -51.37
C GLN A 12 -102.54 3.44 -49.96
N ALA A 13 -103.44 3.35 -48.98
CA ALA A 13 -103.14 3.67 -47.58
C ALA A 13 -102.09 2.70 -46.99
N MET A 14 -102.19 1.40 -47.30
CA MET A 14 -101.21 0.40 -46.86
C MET A 14 -99.84 0.60 -47.52
N LEU A 15 -99.79 0.90 -48.82
CA LEU A 15 -98.56 1.25 -49.54
C LEU A 15 -97.90 2.50 -48.95
N THR A 16 -98.67 3.53 -48.63
CA THR A 16 -98.17 4.77 -48.01
C THR A 16 -97.59 4.47 -46.62
N ARG A 17 -98.25 3.64 -45.80
CA ARG A 17 -97.74 3.22 -44.49
C ARG A 17 -96.44 2.42 -44.61
N LEU A 18 -96.38 1.45 -45.53
CA LEU A 18 -95.16 0.68 -45.78
C LEU A 18 -94.01 1.56 -46.30
N GLN A 19 -94.32 2.58 -47.11
CA GLN A 19 -93.33 3.56 -47.56
C GLN A 19 -92.80 4.40 -46.38
N GLN A 20 -93.67 4.83 -45.47
CA GLN A 20 -93.27 5.54 -44.25
C GLN A 20 -92.42 4.66 -43.32
N GLU A 21 -92.81 3.41 -43.10
CA GLU A 21 -92.05 2.44 -42.28
C GLU A 21 -90.67 2.15 -42.93
N ASN A 22 -90.61 2.00 -44.25
CA ASN A 22 -89.34 1.84 -44.97
C ASN A 22 -88.44 3.08 -44.88
N GLN A 23 -89.01 4.28 -44.90
CA GLN A 23 -88.26 5.53 -44.70
C GLN A 23 -87.73 5.63 -43.26
N ALA A 24 -88.52 5.26 -42.26
CA ALA A 24 -88.09 5.23 -40.86
C ALA A 24 -86.97 4.20 -40.63
N LEU A 25 -87.10 2.99 -41.17
CA LEU A 25 -86.05 1.96 -41.13
C LEU A 25 -84.77 2.40 -41.84
N ALA A 26 -84.88 3.15 -42.94
CA ALA A 26 -83.72 3.71 -43.63
C ALA A 26 -83.01 4.78 -42.77
N ALA A 27 -83.76 5.62 -42.04
CA ALA A 27 -83.22 6.60 -41.12
C ALA A 27 -82.50 5.95 -39.93
N ASP A 28 -83.11 4.94 -39.30
CA ASP A 28 -82.48 4.18 -38.20
C ASP A 28 -81.20 3.47 -38.66
N LYS A 29 -81.23 2.88 -39.86
CA LYS A 29 -80.05 2.24 -40.46
C LYS A 29 -78.92 3.24 -40.71
N ALA A 30 -79.25 4.47 -41.10
CA ALA A 30 -78.26 5.53 -41.27
C ALA A 30 -77.65 5.98 -39.93
N LEU A 31 -78.48 6.10 -38.87
CA LEU A 31 -78.02 6.42 -37.52
C LEU A 31 -77.09 5.32 -36.96
N LEU A 32 -77.50 4.05 -37.06
CA LEU A 32 -76.68 2.91 -36.65
C LEU A 32 -75.35 2.83 -37.41
N ALA A 33 -75.34 3.20 -38.70
CA ALA A 33 -74.11 3.26 -39.49
C ALA A 33 -73.18 4.39 -39.00
N ALA A 34 -73.72 5.53 -38.59
CA ALA A 34 -72.95 6.63 -38.01
C ALA A 34 -72.35 6.24 -36.65
N ASP A 35 -73.15 5.64 -35.76
CA ASP A 35 -72.69 5.16 -34.45
C ASP A 35 -71.62 4.09 -34.58
N LYS A 36 -71.82 3.13 -35.50
CA LYS A 36 -70.81 2.11 -35.80
C LYS A 36 -69.50 2.73 -36.26
N LYS A 37 -69.57 3.79 -37.08
CA LYS A 37 -68.37 4.52 -37.53
C LYS A 37 -67.66 5.21 -36.36
N SER A 38 -68.40 5.86 -35.45
CA SER A 38 -67.84 6.47 -34.23
C SER A 38 -67.16 5.42 -33.35
N LEU A 39 -67.86 4.34 -33.02
CA LEU A 39 -67.33 3.25 -32.19
C LEU A 39 -66.09 2.60 -32.81
N THR A 40 -66.02 2.47 -34.13
CA THR A 40 -64.80 1.97 -34.79
C THR A 40 -63.62 2.93 -34.70
N SER A 41 -63.88 4.24 -34.65
CA SER A 41 -62.84 5.25 -34.43
C SER A 41 -62.33 5.20 -33.00
N ASP A 42 -63.24 5.16 -32.02
CA ASP A 42 -62.90 5.10 -30.59
C ASP A 42 -62.13 3.82 -30.26
N LYS A 43 -62.56 2.68 -30.82
CA LYS A 43 -61.84 1.41 -30.68
C LYS A 43 -60.40 1.52 -31.20
N LYS A 44 -60.18 2.18 -32.33
CA LYS A 44 -58.83 2.38 -32.88
C LYS A 44 -57.96 3.26 -31.97
N SER A 45 -58.52 4.35 -31.42
CA SER A 45 -57.83 5.20 -30.46
C SER A 45 -57.43 4.41 -29.21
N LEU A 46 -58.39 3.70 -28.60
CA LEU A 46 -58.14 2.88 -27.41
C LEU A 46 -57.11 1.78 -27.65
N THR A 47 -57.08 1.16 -28.83
CA THR A 47 -56.02 0.20 -29.17
C THR A 47 -54.65 0.84 -29.28
N ALA A 48 -54.55 2.08 -29.78
CA ALA A 48 -53.29 2.80 -29.84
C ALA A 48 -52.81 3.24 -28.44
N ASP A 49 -53.72 3.70 -27.59
CA ASP A 49 -53.42 4.08 -26.21
C ASP A 49 -52.95 2.86 -25.40
N ASN A 50 -53.62 1.71 -25.54
CA ASN A 50 -53.19 0.46 -24.89
C ASN A 50 -51.79 0.02 -25.32
N LEU A 51 -51.46 0.11 -26.61
CA LEU A 51 -50.12 -0.21 -27.09
C LEU A 51 -49.06 0.72 -26.50
N THR A 52 -49.39 2.01 -26.36
CA THR A 52 -48.51 3.01 -25.76
C THR A 52 -48.29 2.72 -24.28
N LEU A 53 -49.37 2.47 -23.52
CA LEU A 53 -49.30 2.12 -22.10
C LEU A 53 -48.53 0.81 -21.85
N GLU A 54 -48.71 -0.20 -22.70
CA GLU A 54 -47.95 -1.45 -22.62
C GLU A 54 -46.45 -1.22 -22.84
N SER A 55 -46.08 -0.28 -23.71
CA SER A 55 -44.68 0.08 -23.94
C SER A 55 -44.07 0.81 -22.74
N GLU A 56 -44.81 1.75 -22.13
CA GLU A 56 -44.38 2.48 -20.93
C GLU A 56 -44.23 1.55 -19.73
N LEU A 57 -45.18 0.62 -19.52
CA LEU A 57 -45.08 -0.38 -18.47
C LEU A 57 -43.82 -1.24 -18.58
N LYS A 58 -43.44 -1.65 -19.81
CA LYS A 58 -42.21 -2.41 -20.03
C LYS A 58 -40.97 -1.61 -19.64
N ILE A 59 -40.92 -0.33 -20.00
CA ILE A 59 -39.81 0.57 -19.65
C ILE A 59 -39.73 0.73 -18.12
N ILE A 60 -40.84 1.07 -17.47
CA ILE A 60 -40.91 1.27 -16.02
C ILE A 60 -40.54 -0.02 -15.27
N CYS A 61 -40.95 -1.19 -15.77
CA CYS A 61 -40.55 -2.47 -15.18
C CYS A 61 -39.02 -2.69 -15.28
N ALA A 62 -38.41 -2.41 -16.43
CA ALA A 62 -36.98 -2.53 -16.62
C ALA A 62 -36.17 -1.56 -15.72
N GLU A 63 -36.65 -0.32 -15.60
CA GLU A 63 -36.06 0.67 -14.69
C GLU A 63 -36.18 0.24 -13.23
N ASN A 64 -37.33 -0.29 -12.81
CA ASN A 64 -37.54 -0.80 -11.46
C ASN A 64 -36.60 -1.95 -11.12
N ILE A 65 -36.35 -2.86 -12.05
CA ILE A 65 -35.36 -3.94 -11.87
C ILE A 65 -33.98 -3.34 -11.65
N THR A 66 -33.55 -2.43 -12.54
CA THR A 66 -32.25 -1.76 -12.45
C THR A 66 -32.08 -0.97 -11.14
N LEU A 67 -33.13 -0.28 -10.68
CA LEU A 67 -33.10 0.48 -9.44
C LEU A 67 -33.04 -0.43 -8.20
N LYS A 68 -33.75 -1.56 -8.21
CA LYS A 68 -33.65 -2.57 -7.15
C LYS A 68 -32.23 -3.13 -7.05
N ASP A 69 -31.60 -3.47 -8.17
CA ASP A 69 -30.22 -3.96 -8.20
C ASP A 69 -29.24 -2.92 -7.64
N LYS A 70 -29.39 -1.65 -8.03
CA LYS A 70 -28.57 -0.54 -7.51
C LYS A 70 -28.76 -0.36 -6.00
N LEU A 71 -30.00 -0.49 -5.51
CA LEU A 71 -30.31 -0.38 -4.09
C LEU A 71 -29.68 -1.53 -3.29
N GLU A 72 -29.78 -2.76 -3.78
CA GLU A 72 -29.14 -3.92 -3.14
C GLU A 72 -27.61 -3.75 -3.08
N LEU A 73 -26.99 -3.30 -4.17
CA LEU A 73 -25.55 -3.05 -4.22
C LEU A 73 -25.12 -1.92 -3.26
N ALA A 74 -25.91 -0.85 -3.17
CA ALA A 74 -25.65 0.24 -2.22
C ALA A 74 -25.77 -0.22 -0.76
N LEU A 75 -26.78 -1.03 -0.43
CA LEU A 75 -26.96 -1.60 0.90
C LEU A 75 -25.81 -2.56 1.26
N ALA A 76 -25.38 -3.41 0.33
CA ALA A 76 -24.23 -4.28 0.47
C ALA A 76 -22.95 -3.48 0.78
N GLN A 77 -22.71 -2.38 0.06
CA GLN A 77 -21.57 -1.50 0.29
C GLN A 77 -21.64 -0.79 1.65
N LEU A 78 -22.83 -0.38 2.09
CA LEU A 78 -23.05 0.20 3.42
C LEU A 78 -22.75 -0.81 4.53
N ASN A 79 -23.21 -2.06 4.39
CA ASN A 79 -22.92 -3.14 5.33
C ASN A 79 -21.41 -3.39 5.45
N LEU A 80 -20.70 -3.48 4.32
CA LEU A 80 -19.24 -3.61 4.29
C LEU A 80 -18.54 -2.44 4.97
N ASN A 81 -18.93 -1.20 4.67
CA ASN A 81 -18.33 -0.02 5.30
C ASN A 81 -18.59 0.02 6.81
N ARG A 82 -19.80 -0.37 7.25
CA ARG A 82 -20.16 -0.47 8.66
C ARG A 82 -19.32 -1.55 9.36
N ALA A 83 -19.14 -2.71 8.75
CA ALA A 83 -18.28 -3.77 9.27
C ALA A 83 -16.80 -3.35 9.32
N LYS A 84 -16.29 -2.63 8.31
CA LYS A 84 -14.92 -2.10 8.32
C LYS A 84 -14.70 -1.07 9.43
N ARG A 85 -15.69 -0.22 9.70
CA ARG A 85 -15.60 0.83 10.75
C ARG A 85 -15.85 0.32 12.17
N PHE A 86 -16.81 -0.59 12.33
CA PHE A 86 -17.37 -0.96 13.65
C PHE A 86 -17.34 -2.47 13.94
N GLY A 87 -16.87 -3.29 13.00
CA GLY A 87 -16.79 -4.73 13.17
C GLY A 87 -15.68 -5.14 14.15
N VAL A 88 -15.90 -6.26 14.83
CA VAL A 88 -14.89 -6.88 15.70
C VAL A 88 -13.76 -7.40 14.80
N GLN A 89 -12.61 -6.73 14.82
CA GLN A 89 -11.42 -7.23 14.12
C GLN A 89 -10.92 -8.48 14.86
N THR A 90 -11.08 -9.66 14.24
CA THR A 90 -10.64 -10.95 14.80
C THR A 90 -9.13 -11.17 14.66
N GLU A 91 -8.48 -10.42 13.77
CA GLU A 91 -7.02 -10.29 13.72
C GLU A 91 -6.55 -9.20 14.68
N LYS A 92 -6.83 -9.36 15.98
CA LYS A 92 -6.03 -8.65 16.99
C LYS A 92 -4.68 -9.36 17.08
N ALA A 93 -3.77 -9.07 16.14
CA ALA A 93 -2.40 -8.89 16.59
C ALA A 93 -2.46 -7.77 17.64
N ALA A 94 -1.74 -7.91 18.75
CA ALA A 94 -1.61 -6.82 19.71
C ALA A 94 -1.34 -5.55 18.91
N LYS A 95 -2.23 -4.55 19.01
CA LYS A 95 -2.00 -3.26 18.35
C LYS A 95 -0.58 -2.86 18.73
N GLY A 96 0.33 -2.90 17.76
CA GLY A 96 1.63 -2.29 17.93
C GLY A 96 1.38 -0.87 18.41
N THR A 97 2.20 -0.40 19.34
CA THR A 97 2.15 0.95 19.94
C THR A 97 2.45 2.06 18.92
N PHE A 98 2.11 1.86 17.65
CA PHE A 98 2.69 2.53 16.52
C PHE A 98 1.59 3.21 15.73
N ASN A 99 1.24 4.40 16.18
CA ASN A 99 0.54 5.37 15.36
C ASN A 99 1.15 6.74 15.66
N GLU A 100 2.33 7.00 15.11
CA GLU A 100 2.96 8.32 15.23
C GLU A 100 3.52 8.72 13.87
N ALA A 101 2.89 9.74 13.28
CA ALA A 101 3.54 10.59 12.31
C ALA A 101 4.70 11.28 13.04
N GLU A 102 5.92 11.14 12.52
CA GLU A 102 7.10 11.77 13.09
C GLU A 102 6.91 13.30 13.09
N GLN A 103 6.63 13.87 14.27
CA GLN A 103 6.58 15.32 14.41
C GLN A 103 8.00 15.87 14.24
N HIS A 104 8.19 16.60 13.14
CA HIS A 104 9.36 17.44 12.95
C HIS A 104 9.24 18.63 13.91
N ALA A 105 10.14 18.72 14.88
CA ALA A 105 10.38 19.98 15.56
C ALA A 105 11.07 20.90 14.55
N SER A 106 10.35 21.88 14.02
CA SER A 106 10.90 23.00 13.27
C SER A 106 11.60 23.96 14.23
N ALA A 107 12.74 23.54 14.78
CA ALA A 107 13.60 24.42 15.56
C ALA A 107 14.84 24.74 14.72
N SER A 108 15.00 26.02 14.38
CA SER A 108 16.22 26.56 13.79
C SER A 108 17.42 26.14 14.66
N PRO A 109 18.50 25.58 14.09
CA PRO A 109 19.61 25.08 14.90
C PRO A 109 20.29 26.26 15.60
N ALA A 110 20.22 26.29 16.93
CA ALA A 110 21.12 27.12 17.72
C ALA A 110 22.55 26.68 17.43
N HIS A 111 23.44 27.64 17.16
CA HIS A 111 24.86 27.38 16.93
C HIS A 111 25.49 26.69 18.14
N HIS A 112 25.58 25.36 18.11
CA HIS A 112 26.36 24.59 19.07
C HIS A 112 27.84 24.68 18.73
N LYS A 113 28.67 24.73 19.78
CA LYS A 113 30.14 24.76 19.69
C LYS A 113 30.62 23.65 18.74
N LYS A 114 31.44 24.03 17.75
CA LYS A 114 32.11 23.11 16.83
C LYS A 114 33.10 22.25 17.62
N GLY A 115 32.70 21.01 17.94
CA GLY A 115 33.56 20.04 18.60
C GLY A 115 32.79 18.75 18.90
N ARG A 116 33.47 17.61 18.82
CA ARG A 116 32.90 16.31 19.20
C ARG A 116 32.70 16.31 20.71
N GLN A 117 31.47 16.09 21.17
CA GLN A 117 31.20 15.95 22.60
C GLN A 117 31.89 14.67 23.10
N ALA A 118 32.60 14.78 24.22
CA ALA A 118 33.22 13.63 24.87
C ALA A 118 32.14 12.66 25.35
N LEU A 119 32.44 11.36 25.32
CA LEU A 119 31.54 10.34 25.86
C LEU A 119 31.57 10.40 27.40
N PRO A 120 30.44 10.09 28.08
CA PRO A 120 30.36 10.16 29.54
C PRO A 120 31.51 9.42 30.24
N GLU A 121 32.07 10.01 31.30
CA GLU A 121 33.21 9.45 32.04
C GLU A 121 32.82 8.21 32.85
N GLU A 122 31.55 8.11 33.23
CA GLU A 122 30.99 7.03 34.02
C GLU A 122 30.87 5.70 33.25
N LEU A 123 30.89 5.74 31.91
CA LEU A 123 30.83 4.54 31.08
C LEU A 123 32.15 3.76 31.13
N THR A 124 32.06 2.44 31.26
CA THR A 124 33.23 1.56 31.27
C THR A 124 33.98 1.62 29.94
N ARG A 125 35.31 1.82 30.00
CA ARG A 125 36.19 1.90 28.83
C ARG A 125 36.95 0.60 28.61
N GLU A 126 36.71 -0.03 27.47
CA GLU A 126 37.46 -1.18 26.95
C GLU A 126 38.60 -0.63 26.09
N VAL A 127 39.83 -0.66 26.59
CA VAL A 127 41.00 -0.10 25.88
C VAL A 127 41.64 -1.15 24.99
N THR A 128 41.70 -0.86 23.68
CA THR A 128 42.43 -1.68 22.71
C THR A 128 43.62 -0.88 22.20
N THR A 129 44.83 -1.36 22.52
CA THR A 129 46.08 -0.72 22.09
C THR A 129 46.55 -1.35 20.78
N TYR A 130 46.86 -0.49 19.80
CA TYR A 130 47.41 -0.88 18.51
C TYR A 130 48.89 -0.51 18.46
N VAL A 131 49.71 -1.47 18.07
CA VAL A 131 51.15 -1.34 17.88
C VAL A 131 51.49 -1.75 16.45
N MET A 132 52.63 -1.29 15.95
CA MET A 132 53.14 -1.73 14.65
C MET A 132 53.85 -3.07 14.81
N ASP A 133 53.59 -4.02 13.90
CA ASP A 133 54.24 -5.34 13.92
C ASP A 133 55.75 -5.22 13.71
N GLU A 134 56.15 -4.42 12.71
CA GLU A 134 57.55 -4.10 12.40
C GLU A 134 57.75 -2.58 12.42
N PRO A 135 58.22 -1.99 13.53
CA PRO A 135 58.42 -0.55 13.66
C PRO A 135 59.68 -0.10 12.90
N ILE A 136 59.69 -0.21 11.58
CA ILE A 136 60.80 0.17 10.71
C ILE A 136 60.41 1.40 9.89
N CYS A 137 61.33 2.37 9.78
CA CYS A 137 61.12 3.58 9.00
C CYS A 137 61.17 3.27 7.50
N ASN A 138 60.09 3.55 6.78
CA ASN A 138 60.02 3.36 5.33
C ASN A 138 61.00 4.23 4.53
N ASP A 139 61.49 5.34 5.10
CA ASP A 139 62.38 6.28 4.41
C ASP A 139 63.87 5.92 4.57
N CYS A 140 64.27 5.38 5.72
CA CYS A 140 65.69 5.13 6.03
C CYS A 140 66.02 3.74 6.60
N GLY A 141 65.03 2.86 6.76
CA GLY A 141 65.20 1.48 7.24
C GLY A 141 65.59 1.33 8.71
N HIS A 142 65.66 2.41 9.49
CA HIS A 142 65.98 2.36 10.91
C HIS A 142 64.75 2.07 11.78
N GLU A 143 64.98 1.53 12.98
CA GLU A 143 63.91 1.30 13.96
C GLU A 143 63.24 2.62 14.39
N LEU A 144 61.91 2.57 14.46
CA LEU A 144 61.07 3.63 14.95
C LEU A 144 60.89 3.50 16.46
N HIS A 145 60.93 4.64 17.14
CA HIS A 145 60.65 4.70 18.57
C HIS A 145 59.24 5.21 18.83
N THR A 146 58.63 4.79 19.94
CA THR A 146 57.33 5.27 20.38
C THR A 146 57.43 6.73 20.86
N CYS A 147 56.61 7.62 20.30
CA CYS A 147 56.62 9.05 20.60
C CYS A 147 55.29 9.57 21.19
N GLY A 148 54.27 8.71 21.32
CA GLY A 148 53.01 9.07 21.96
C GLY A 148 51.87 8.14 21.59
N PHE A 149 50.64 8.58 21.89
CA PHE A 149 49.42 7.84 21.57
C PHE A 149 48.39 8.75 20.89
N GLU A 150 47.59 8.16 20.02
CA GLU A 150 46.37 8.73 19.46
C GLU A 150 45.17 7.94 19.99
N ASP A 151 44.41 8.55 20.89
CA ASP A 151 43.21 7.92 21.45
C ASP A 151 41.98 8.34 20.65
N SER A 152 41.11 7.38 20.34
CA SER A 152 39.78 7.65 19.77
C SER A 152 38.73 6.75 20.39
N GLU A 153 37.56 7.30 20.70
CA GLU A 153 36.50 6.57 21.40
C GLU A 153 35.29 6.28 20.49
N GLN A 154 34.66 5.13 20.74
CA GLN A 154 33.39 4.72 20.16
C GLN A 154 32.47 4.20 21.26
N VAL A 155 31.17 4.48 21.16
CA VAL A 155 30.14 3.83 21.99
C VAL A 155 29.85 2.43 21.45
N LYS A 156 29.81 1.46 22.36
CA LYS A 156 29.42 0.07 22.14
C LYS A 156 28.12 -0.18 22.88
N ILE A 157 27.10 -0.60 22.14
CA ILE A 157 25.80 -0.95 22.68
C ILE A 157 25.61 -2.44 22.39
N VAL A 158 25.70 -3.23 23.44
CA VAL A 158 25.18 -4.60 23.46
C VAL A 158 23.85 -4.49 24.21
N PRO A 159 22.76 -5.17 23.79
CA PRO A 159 21.47 -5.05 24.49
C PRO A 159 21.63 -5.11 26.02
N ALA A 160 21.05 -4.12 26.72
CA ALA A 160 21.15 -3.86 28.16
C ALA A 160 22.54 -3.41 28.72
N ARG A 161 23.59 -3.25 27.90
CA ARG A 161 24.91 -2.77 28.33
C ARG A 161 25.51 -1.72 27.39
N ILE A 162 25.90 -0.58 27.95
CA ILE A 162 26.63 0.46 27.23
C ILE A 162 28.05 0.56 27.77
N SER A 163 29.01 0.60 26.86
CA SER A 163 30.43 0.78 27.16
C SER A 163 31.09 1.62 26.07
N VAL A 164 32.34 2.01 26.30
CA VAL A 164 33.15 2.76 25.34
C VAL A 164 34.32 1.89 24.90
N ILE A 165 34.49 1.71 23.59
CA ILE A 165 35.73 1.17 23.02
C ILE A 165 36.70 2.32 22.85
N LYS A 166 37.84 2.27 23.54
CA LYS A 166 38.91 3.25 23.43
C LYS A 166 40.04 2.66 22.60
N HIS A 167 40.12 3.08 21.33
CA HIS A 167 41.21 2.71 20.46
C HIS A 167 42.42 3.60 20.74
N ARG A 168 43.52 3.00 21.20
CA ARG A 168 44.79 3.66 21.47
C ARG A 168 45.81 3.28 20.41
N CYS A 169 46.02 4.15 19.43
CA CYS A 169 47.02 3.93 18.39
C CYS A 169 48.37 4.47 18.86
N THR A 170 49.38 3.60 18.93
CA THR A 170 50.75 4.02 19.26
C THR A 170 51.33 4.84 18.11
N LYS A 171 51.90 6.01 18.44
CA LYS A 171 52.59 6.88 17.49
C LYS A 171 54.08 6.58 17.53
N TYR A 172 54.68 6.54 16.36
CA TYR A 172 56.07 6.22 16.12
C TYR A 172 56.76 7.35 15.39
N ALA A 173 58.03 7.57 15.70
CA ALA A 173 58.88 8.54 15.01
C ALA A 173 60.29 7.97 14.77
N CYS A 174 60.97 8.46 13.75
CA CYS A 174 62.32 8.03 13.39
C CYS A 174 63.36 9.04 13.89
N ARG A 175 64.17 8.67 14.88
CA ARG A 175 65.25 9.53 15.40
C ARG A 175 66.33 9.82 14.37
N HIS A 176 66.58 8.87 13.46
CA HIS A 176 67.55 9.06 12.39
C HIS A 176 67.09 10.20 11.47
N CYS A 177 65.87 10.10 10.92
CA CYS A 177 65.32 11.14 10.03
C CYS A 177 65.13 12.49 10.72
N GLU A 178 64.77 12.50 12.01
CA GLU A 178 64.69 13.74 12.80
C GLU A 178 66.02 14.50 12.85
N ASN A 179 67.14 13.77 12.87
CA ASN A 179 68.48 14.35 12.99
C ASN A 179 69.13 14.64 11.62
N THR A 180 68.75 13.91 10.57
CA THR A 180 69.43 13.99 9.26
C THR A 180 68.62 14.69 8.17
N THR A 181 67.31 14.85 8.34
CA THR A 181 66.40 15.30 7.28
C THR A 181 65.60 16.53 7.73
N THR A 182 65.18 17.38 6.77
CA THR A 182 64.38 18.59 7.06
C THR A 182 62.97 18.29 7.57
N SER A 183 62.45 17.07 7.38
CA SER A 183 61.15 16.66 7.92
C SER A 183 61.14 15.18 8.31
N SER A 184 60.64 14.86 9.50
CA SER A 184 60.30 13.51 9.94
C SER A 184 58.78 13.34 10.02
N LYS A 185 58.26 12.18 9.60
CA LYS A 185 56.81 11.88 9.68
C LYS A 185 56.53 11.05 10.92
N ILE A 186 55.49 11.45 11.67
CA ILE A 186 54.93 10.63 12.74
C ILE A 186 54.00 9.59 12.10
N ILE A 187 54.24 8.32 12.41
CA ILE A 187 53.47 7.19 11.89
C ILE A 187 52.62 6.63 13.03
N SER A 188 51.30 6.63 12.87
CA SER A 188 50.38 6.01 13.84
C SER A 188 50.13 4.54 13.48
N ALA A 189 50.11 3.66 14.47
CA ALA A 189 49.67 2.26 14.28
C ALA A 189 48.26 2.22 13.68
N SER A 190 48.06 1.29 12.74
CA SER A 190 46.77 1.14 12.07
C SER A 190 45.73 0.55 13.03
N LYS A 191 44.49 1.04 12.92
CA LYS A 191 43.32 0.47 13.61
C LYS A 191 42.29 0.04 12.56
N PRO A 192 41.37 -0.88 12.92
CA PRO A 192 40.29 -1.29 12.02
C PRO A 192 39.50 -0.09 11.49
N LYS A 193 39.12 -0.16 10.21
CA LYS A 193 38.28 0.87 9.59
C LYS A 193 36.92 0.88 10.27
N GLN A 194 36.46 2.08 10.60
CA GLN A 194 35.15 2.27 11.21
C GLN A 194 34.05 2.17 10.13
N PRO A 195 32.87 1.59 10.44
CA PRO A 195 31.76 1.54 9.50
C PRO A 195 31.33 2.94 9.03
N ILE A 196 31.29 3.89 9.95
CA ILE A 196 31.03 5.30 9.64
C ILE A 196 32.25 6.12 10.09
N PRO A 197 33.12 6.57 9.16
CA PRO A 197 34.30 7.36 9.50
C PRO A 197 33.95 8.60 10.34
N GLY A 198 34.67 8.78 11.45
CA GLY A 198 34.51 9.94 12.34
C GLY A 198 33.29 9.86 13.28
N SER A 199 32.48 8.81 13.21
CA SER A 199 31.36 8.59 14.12
C SER A 199 31.81 8.02 15.47
N ILE A 200 31.04 8.29 16.52
CA ILE A 200 31.15 7.55 17.80
C ILE A 200 30.53 6.15 17.70
N ALA A 201 29.79 5.81 16.64
CA ALA A 201 29.15 4.51 16.55
C ALA A 201 30.16 3.38 16.27
N SER A 202 30.20 2.38 17.15
CA SER A 202 30.76 1.06 16.84
C SER A 202 29.80 0.25 15.95
N PRO A 203 30.28 -0.84 15.30
CA PRO A 203 29.41 -1.79 14.61
C PRO A 203 28.25 -2.29 15.48
N GLU A 204 28.52 -2.61 16.75
CA GLU A 204 27.53 -3.10 17.71
C GLU A 204 26.46 -2.03 18.00
N ALA A 205 26.87 -0.77 18.16
CA ALA A 205 25.93 0.33 18.34
C ALA A 205 25.00 0.53 17.14
N LEU A 206 25.54 0.45 15.91
CA LEU A 206 24.72 0.52 14.70
C LEU A 206 23.72 -0.63 14.64
N ALA A 207 24.18 -1.86 14.90
CA ALA A 207 23.33 -3.04 14.90
C ALA A 207 22.21 -2.94 15.93
N ALA A 208 22.53 -2.51 17.16
CA ALA A 208 21.55 -2.36 18.24
C ALA A 208 20.46 -1.33 17.90
N VAL A 209 20.85 -0.16 17.38
CA VAL A 209 19.92 0.93 17.04
C VAL A 209 18.99 0.54 15.88
N VAL A 210 19.54 -0.05 14.82
CA VAL A 210 18.79 -0.48 13.63
C VAL A 210 17.83 -1.63 14.00
N THR A 211 18.31 -2.65 14.71
CA THR A 211 17.48 -3.78 15.16
C THR A 211 16.35 -3.30 16.06
N SER A 212 16.66 -2.45 17.05
CA SER A 212 15.64 -1.87 17.92
C SER A 212 14.58 -1.10 17.13
N LYS A 213 14.98 -0.32 16.11
CA LYS A 213 14.03 0.49 15.32
C LYS A 213 13.12 -0.39 14.47
N TYR A 214 13.68 -1.34 13.73
CA TYR A 214 12.98 -2.03 12.65
C TYR A 214 12.47 -3.42 13.04
N CYS A 215 13.21 -4.16 13.87
CA CYS A 215 12.78 -5.48 14.34
C CYS A 215 11.89 -5.37 15.58
N ASP A 216 12.27 -4.50 16.54
CA ASP A 216 11.55 -4.38 17.82
C ASP A 216 10.51 -3.24 17.83
N ALA A 217 10.33 -2.54 16.71
CA ALA A 217 9.43 -1.41 16.55
C ALA A 217 9.61 -0.33 17.64
N LEU A 218 10.86 -0.07 18.04
CA LEU A 218 11.22 0.94 19.04
C LEU A 218 11.63 2.25 18.34
N PRO A 219 10.77 3.29 18.31
CA PRO A 219 11.08 4.51 17.59
C PRO A 219 12.26 5.27 18.23
N LEU A 220 12.96 6.06 17.40
CA LEU A 220 14.25 6.66 17.77
C LEU A 220 14.17 7.63 18.96
N ASN A 221 13.06 8.36 19.13
CA ASN A 221 12.83 9.19 20.30
C ASN A 221 12.78 8.35 21.60
N ARG A 222 12.14 7.19 21.56
CA ARG A 222 12.09 6.29 22.72
C ARG A 222 13.47 5.69 22.99
N GLN A 223 14.23 5.38 21.93
CA GLN A 223 15.62 4.96 22.08
C GLN A 223 16.47 6.04 22.75
N THR A 224 16.37 7.32 22.34
CA THR A 224 17.11 8.40 22.99
C THR A 224 16.77 8.53 24.47
N ASP A 225 15.49 8.40 24.86
CA ASP A 225 15.08 8.46 26.26
C ASP A 225 15.61 7.26 27.07
N ILE A 226 15.61 6.07 26.48
CA ILE A 226 16.18 4.85 27.11
C ILE A 226 17.68 5.03 27.35
N LEU A 227 18.42 5.49 26.34
CA LEU A 227 19.87 5.72 26.43
C LEU A 227 20.20 6.83 27.44
N LYS A 228 19.40 7.89 27.47
CA LYS A 228 19.57 8.98 28.43
C LYS A 228 19.41 8.52 29.88
N ARG A 229 18.46 7.62 30.16
CA ARG A 229 18.27 7.05 31.51
C ARG A 229 19.46 6.26 32.03
N VAL A 230 20.30 5.73 31.13
CA VAL A 230 21.54 5.01 31.47
C VAL A 230 22.79 5.89 31.34
N GLY A 231 22.60 7.22 31.30
CA GLY A 231 23.69 8.20 31.29
C GLY A 231 24.26 8.52 29.92
N PHE A 232 23.71 7.99 28.83
CA PHE A 232 24.16 8.27 27.46
C PHE A 232 23.19 9.20 26.73
N ASP A 233 23.46 10.51 26.77
CA ASP A 233 22.66 11.50 26.05
C ASP A 233 23.11 11.57 24.57
N ILE A 234 22.19 11.24 23.66
CA ILE A 234 22.40 11.26 22.22
C ILE A 234 21.18 11.81 21.52
N SER A 235 21.41 12.64 20.50
CA SER A 235 20.31 13.27 19.77
C SER A 235 19.60 12.29 18.83
N ARG A 236 18.30 12.51 18.63
CA ARG A 236 17.48 11.75 17.66
C ARG A 236 18.05 11.83 16.25
N SER A 237 18.57 12.99 15.84
CA SER A 237 19.15 13.18 14.51
C SER A 237 20.44 12.38 14.34
N THR A 238 21.24 12.22 15.40
CA THR A 238 22.41 11.33 15.36
C THR A 238 22.01 9.88 15.11
N LEU A 239 21.01 9.35 15.85
CA LEU A 239 20.52 7.99 15.64
C LEU A 239 19.90 7.81 14.24
N ALA A 240 19.16 8.80 13.74
CA ALA A 240 18.59 8.75 12.39
C ALA A 240 19.70 8.69 11.32
N ASN A 241 20.74 9.53 11.46
CA ASN A 241 21.90 9.52 10.58
C ASN A 241 22.66 8.18 10.65
N TRP A 242 22.69 7.52 11.80
CA TRP A 242 23.25 6.18 11.91
C TRP A 242 22.47 5.15 11.11
N CYS A 243 21.13 5.15 11.20
CA CYS A 243 20.29 4.26 10.39
C CYS A 243 20.51 4.48 8.88
N ILE A 244 20.52 5.73 8.42
CA ILE A 244 20.72 6.07 7.00
C ILE A 244 22.10 5.63 6.51
N LYS A 245 23.16 5.89 7.29
CA LYS A 245 24.50 5.46 6.88
C LYS A 245 24.66 3.94 6.98
N ALA A 246 24.01 3.29 7.94
CA ALA A 246 23.99 1.84 8.03
C ALA A 246 23.28 1.19 6.84
N SER A 247 22.21 1.80 6.31
CA SER A 247 21.53 1.25 5.12
C SER A 247 22.45 1.22 3.90
N ALA A 248 23.25 2.26 3.68
CA ALA A 248 24.25 2.28 2.60
C ALA A 248 25.35 1.21 2.77
N LEU A 249 25.70 0.85 4.00
CA LEU A 249 26.70 -0.20 4.27
C LEU A 249 26.17 -1.61 3.94
N VAL A 250 24.86 -1.83 4.08
CA VAL A 250 24.23 -3.15 3.85
C VAL A 250 23.63 -3.30 2.46
N GLU A 251 23.64 -2.24 1.64
CA GLU A 251 23.12 -2.26 0.27
C GLU A 251 23.67 -3.43 -0.58
N PRO A 252 24.98 -3.75 -0.58
CA PRO A 252 25.48 -4.91 -1.32
C PRO A 252 24.88 -6.26 -0.86
N ILE A 253 24.46 -6.35 0.41
CA ILE A 253 23.80 -7.55 0.94
C ILE A 253 22.35 -7.61 0.43
N ILE A 254 21.68 -6.46 0.34
CA ILE A 254 20.32 -6.36 -0.21
C ILE A 254 20.33 -6.78 -1.69
N ASP A 255 21.32 -6.36 -2.47
CA ASP A 255 21.49 -6.77 -3.87
C ASP A 255 21.67 -8.28 -3.99
N LEU A 256 22.50 -8.88 -3.13
CA LEU A 256 22.69 -10.33 -3.07
C LEU A 256 21.39 -11.07 -2.68
N TYR A 257 20.60 -10.51 -1.76
CA TYR A 257 19.30 -11.05 -1.40
C TYR A 257 18.31 -11.00 -2.56
N GLN A 258 18.29 -9.90 -3.33
CA GLN A 258 17.46 -9.81 -4.52
C GLN A 258 17.88 -10.87 -5.54
N GLN A 259 19.17 -10.99 -5.84
CA GLN A 259 19.67 -12.01 -6.76
C GLN A 259 19.31 -13.43 -6.31
N HIS A 260 19.45 -13.71 -5.01
CA HIS A 260 19.08 -15.01 -4.45
C HIS A 260 17.57 -15.28 -4.58
N LEU A 261 16.73 -14.28 -4.29
CA LEU A 261 15.28 -14.37 -4.45
C LEU A 261 14.90 -14.66 -5.91
N LEU A 262 15.51 -13.94 -6.87
CA LEU A 262 15.21 -14.08 -8.30
C LEU A 262 15.72 -15.40 -8.90
N ARG A 263 16.67 -16.09 -8.24
CA ARG A 263 17.08 -17.46 -8.63
C ARG A 263 16.13 -18.55 -8.14
N GLY A 264 15.23 -18.23 -7.19
CA GLY A 264 14.30 -19.20 -6.62
C GLY A 264 13.11 -19.51 -7.53
N ASN A 265 12.63 -20.75 -7.51
CA ASN A 265 11.49 -21.15 -8.35
C ASN A 265 10.15 -20.50 -7.95
N VAL A 266 10.03 -20.02 -6.71
CA VAL A 266 8.79 -19.44 -6.18
C VAL A 266 9.10 -18.16 -5.41
N ALA A 267 8.44 -17.08 -5.80
CA ALA A 267 8.40 -15.81 -5.09
C ALA A 267 6.95 -15.42 -4.78
N CYS A 268 6.76 -14.57 -3.77
CA CYS A 268 5.49 -13.91 -3.51
C CYS A 268 5.70 -12.40 -3.59
N ALA A 269 4.69 -11.70 -4.10
CA ALA A 269 4.64 -10.24 -4.11
C ALA A 269 3.32 -9.76 -3.50
N ASP A 270 3.41 -8.72 -2.68
CA ASP A 270 2.28 -7.98 -2.13
C ASP A 270 2.71 -6.53 -1.91
N GLU A 271 1.77 -5.62 -1.69
CA GLU A 271 2.10 -4.23 -1.46
C GLU A 271 1.17 -3.57 -0.45
N THR A 272 1.77 -2.77 0.44
CA THR A 272 1.04 -2.02 1.46
C THR A 272 1.23 -0.53 1.26
N THR A 273 0.15 0.23 1.42
CA THR A 273 0.19 1.69 1.31
C THR A 273 0.91 2.31 2.51
N VAL A 274 1.81 3.25 2.23
CA VAL A 274 2.47 4.10 3.23
C VAL A 274 2.31 5.57 2.85
N GLN A 275 2.51 6.46 3.81
CA GLN A 275 2.58 7.91 3.58
C GLN A 275 3.94 8.40 4.04
N VAL A 276 4.64 9.12 3.18
CA VAL A 276 5.97 9.68 3.46
C VAL A 276 5.80 11.18 3.66
N LEU A 277 6.28 11.69 4.80
CA LEU A 277 6.06 13.08 5.20
C LEU A 277 6.83 14.06 4.32
N ASP A 278 8.06 13.71 3.95
CA ASP A 278 8.98 14.56 3.20
C ASP A 278 9.52 13.78 2.00
N GLU A 279 8.77 13.80 0.91
CA GLU A 279 9.14 13.17 -0.35
C GLU A 279 9.27 14.25 -1.42
N PRO A 280 10.39 14.27 -2.19
CA PRO A 280 10.59 15.23 -3.26
C PRO A 280 9.42 15.24 -4.24
N ASP A 281 8.93 16.43 -4.56
CA ASP A 281 7.86 16.68 -5.54
C ASP A 281 6.51 16.00 -5.23
N ARG A 282 6.30 15.55 -3.98
CA ARG A 282 5.08 14.85 -3.56
C ARG A 282 4.52 15.39 -2.25
N LYS A 283 3.19 15.36 -2.12
CA LYS A 283 2.50 15.82 -0.91
C LYS A 283 2.44 14.70 0.11
N ALA A 284 2.60 15.01 1.40
CA ALA A 284 2.59 14.04 2.49
C ALA A 284 1.34 13.14 2.54
N GLN A 285 0.18 13.60 2.03
CA GLN A 285 -1.05 12.82 2.01
C GLN A 285 -1.12 11.82 0.84
N GLN A 286 -0.25 11.96 -0.17
CA GLN A 286 -0.19 11.05 -1.29
C GLN A 286 0.27 9.66 -0.81
N LYS A 287 -0.28 8.63 -1.45
CA LYS A 287 0.06 7.25 -1.13
C LYS A 287 1.36 6.87 -1.84
N SER A 288 2.31 6.37 -1.07
CA SER A 288 3.43 5.58 -1.57
C SER A 288 3.20 4.12 -1.20
N TYR A 289 4.08 3.25 -1.67
CA TYR A 289 3.87 1.81 -1.54
C TYR A 289 5.16 1.16 -1.04
N MET A 290 5.01 0.29 -0.05
CA MET A 290 6.05 -0.67 0.29
C MET A 290 5.70 -1.98 -0.40
N TRP A 291 6.42 -2.28 -1.47
CA TRP A 291 6.32 -3.57 -2.14
C TRP A 291 7.11 -4.59 -1.34
N VAL A 292 6.53 -5.77 -1.14
CA VAL A 292 7.14 -6.83 -0.35
C VAL A 292 7.32 -8.03 -1.26
N TYR A 293 8.58 -8.36 -1.52
CA TYR A 293 8.95 -9.55 -2.26
C TYR A 293 9.54 -10.56 -1.30
N ARG A 294 9.02 -11.78 -1.32
CA ARG A 294 9.52 -12.85 -0.44
C ARG A 294 9.68 -14.15 -1.16
N SER A 295 10.61 -14.97 -0.70
CA SER A 295 10.75 -16.35 -1.16
C SER A 295 9.54 -17.19 -0.77
N GLY A 296 9.30 -18.28 -1.49
CA GLY A 296 8.31 -19.30 -1.09
C GLY A 296 8.55 -19.85 0.32
N GLN A 297 7.49 -20.37 0.95
CA GLN A 297 7.49 -20.93 2.32
C GLN A 297 8.59 -21.97 2.55
N PHE A 298 8.90 -22.78 1.54
CA PHE A 298 9.83 -23.91 1.61
C PHE A 298 11.25 -23.57 1.11
N ALA A 299 11.55 -22.29 0.90
CA ALA A 299 12.91 -21.88 0.55
C ALA A 299 13.87 -22.22 1.69
N GLN A 300 14.97 -22.91 1.37
CA GLN A 300 15.99 -23.26 2.37
C GLN A 300 16.59 -22.02 3.05
N HIS A 301 16.73 -20.93 2.29
CA HIS A 301 17.28 -19.66 2.77
C HIS A 301 16.24 -18.58 2.46
N PRO A 302 15.33 -18.29 3.41
CA PRO A 302 14.22 -17.39 3.16
C PRO A 302 14.70 -15.95 3.05
N VAL A 303 14.14 -15.21 2.09
CA VAL A 303 14.42 -13.80 1.87
C VAL A 303 13.10 -13.04 1.87
N VAL A 304 13.12 -11.85 2.50
CA VAL A 304 12.05 -10.86 2.45
C VAL A 304 12.69 -9.51 2.18
N ILE A 305 12.23 -8.85 1.12
CA ILE A 305 12.73 -7.54 0.69
C ILE A 305 11.54 -6.58 0.68
N TYR A 306 11.75 -5.43 1.33
CA TYR A 306 10.83 -4.32 1.35
C TYR A 306 11.37 -3.26 0.40
N ASP A 307 10.69 -3.09 -0.73
CA ASP A 307 11.06 -2.17 -1.80
C ASP A 307 10.11 -0.96 -1.79
N TYR A 308 10.63 0.18 -1.37
CA TYR A 308 9.87 1.42 -1.34
C TYR A 308 9.70 1.97 -2.76
N GLN A 309 8.46 2.27 -3.14
CA GLN A 309 8.16 2.87 -4.43
C GLN A 309 7.12 3.99 -4.32
N PRO A 310 7.26 5.07 -5.11
CA PRO A 310 6.32 6.18 -5.07
C PRO A 310 4.95 5.85 -5.67
N GLY A 311 4.81 4.73 -6.37
CA GLY A 311 3.58 4.34 -7.03
C GLY A 311 3.24 2.86 -6.90
N ARG A 312 2.06 2.52 -7.44
CA ARG A 312 1.50 1.15 -7.50
C ARG A 312 1.34 0.67 -8.95
N GLY A 313 2.12 1.26 -9.84
CA GLY A 313 2.13 0.95 -11.27
C GLY A 313 2.82 -0.38 -11.56
N HIS A 314 2.79 -0.78 -12.82
CA HIS A 314 3.37 -2.04 -13.29
C HIS A 314 4.88 -1.95 -13.50
N GLU A 315 5.40 -0.73 -13.67
CA GLU A 315 6.81 -0.41 -13.82
C GLU A 315 7.66 -0.90 -12.65
N TYR A 316 7.13 -0.87 -11.43
CA TYR A 316 7.85 -1.25 -10.21
C TYR A 316 8.10 -2.76 -10.11
N PRO A 317 7.07 -3.64 -10.13
CA PRO A 317 7.29 -5.08 -10.13
C PRO A 317 8.04 -5.53 -11.39
N LYS A 318 7.85 -4.87 -12.53
CA LYS A 318 8.61 -5.18 -13.75
C LYS A 318 10.11 -4.91 -13.59
N ALA A 319 10.48 -3.80 -12.96
CA ALA A 319 11.88 -3.48 -12.69
C ALA A 319 12.49 -4.43 -11.66
N PHE A 320 11.79 -4.68 -10.55
CA PHE A 320 12.30 -5.52 -9.47
C PHE A 320 12.48 -6.99 -9.89
N LEU A 321 11.53 -7.53 -10.67
CA LEU A 321 11.51 -8.93 -11.11
C LEU A 321 12.16 -9.15 -12.48
N ALA A 322 12.98 -8.19 -12.94
CA ALA A 322 13.66 -8.30 -14.22
C ALA A 322 14.50 -9.59 -14.30
N GLY A 323 14.26 -10.41 -15.32
CA GLY A 323 14.95 -11.69 -15.53
C GLY A 323 14.42 -12.87 -14.70
N TYR A 324 13.38 -12.69 -13.89
CA TYR A 324 12.74 -13.79 -13.16
C TYR A 324 11.93 -14.71 -14.08
N THR A 325 11.99 -16.02 -13.87
CA THR A 325 11.31 -17.02 -14.72
C THR A 325 10.52 -18.09 -13.95
N GLY A 326 10.17 -17.80 -12.69
CA GLY A 326 9.49 -18.74 -11.79
C GLY A 326 7.99 -18.50 -11.60
N TYR A 327 7.47 -19.03 -10.51
CA TYR A 327 6.10 -18.81 -10.05
C TYR A 327 6.04 -17.60 -9.13
N LEU A 328 5.16 -16.64 -9.46
CA LEU A 328 4.92 -15.47 -8.62
C LEU A 328 3.53 -15.56 -7.99
N GLN A 329 3.47 -15.76 -6.68
CA GLN A 329 2.22 -15.69 -5.93
C GLN A 329 1.85 -14.24 -5.61
N CYS A 330 0.70 -13.77 -6.08
CA CYS A 330 0.21 -12.41 -5.83
C CYS A 330 -1.30 -12.36 -5.57
N ASP A 331 -1.82 -11.20 -5.19
CA ASP A 331 -3.25 -10.97 -4.87
C ASP A 331 -4.18 -10.94 -6.10
N GLY A 332 -3.62 -11.08 -7.31
CA GLY A 332 -4.35 -10.94 -8.58
C GLY A 332 -4.48 -9.50 -9.07
N TYR A 333 -3.71 -8.56 -8.52
CA TYR A 333 -3.67 -7.18 -8.99
C TYR A 333 -3.17 -7.09 -10.43
N ARG A 334 -3.88 -6.28 -11.24
CA ARG A 334 -3.63 -6.15 -12.69
C ARG A 334 -2.21 -5.70 -13.06
N ALA A 335 -1.48 -5.04 -12.16
CA ALA A 335 -0.11 -4.59 -12.44
C ALA A 335 0.86 -5.76 -12.67
N TYR A 336 0.57 -6.95 -12.11
CA TYR A 336 1.36 -8.15 -12.34
C TYR A 336 1.12 -8.77 -13.73
N GLY A 337 0.03 -8.40 -14.42
CA GLY A 337 -0.37 -9.02 -15.69
C GLY A 337 0.55 -8.73 -16.88
N CYS A 338 1.44 -7.74 -16.78
CA CYS A 338 2.40 -7.41 -17.84
C CYS A 338 3.76 -8.12 -17.68
N LEU A 339 3.90 -9.00 -16.68
CA LEU A 339 5.13 -9.71 -16.40
C LEU A 339 5.30 -10.87 -17.38
N GLU A 340 6.32 -10.78 -18.24
CA GLU A 340 6.65 -11.81 -19.22
C GLU A 340 7.47 -12.93 -18.58
N ASN A 341 7.29 -14.17 -19.06
CA ASN A 341 8.03 -15.36 -18.61
C ASN A 341 7.86 -15.72 -17.12
N ILE A 342 6.86 -15.16 -16.44
CA ILE A 342 6.54 -15.44 -15.04
C ILE A 342 5.16 -16.12 -14.97
N THR A 343 5.06 -17.23 -14.25
CA THR A 343 3.78 -17.90 -14.03
C THR A 343 3.09 -17.31 -12.81
N LEU A 344 2.02 -16.54 -13.02
CA LEU A 344 1.25 -15.95 -11.92
C LEU A 344 0.41 -17.01 -11.19
N SER A 345 0.48 -16.99 -9.86
CA SER A 345 -0.30 -17.83 -8.97
C SER A 345 -1.15 -16.97 -8.03
N GLY A 346 -2.45 -17.22 -7.98
CA GLY A 346 -3.37 -16.44 -7.14
C GLY A 346 -3.25 -16.78 -5.65
N CYS A 347 -3.18 -15.76 -4.80
CA CYS A 347 -3.16 -15.93 -3.35
C CYS A 347 -4.54 -16.35 -2.81
N TRP A 348 -4.62 -17.55 -2.23
CA TRP A 348 -5.86 -18.07 -1.64
C TRP A 348 -6.35 -17.26 -0.43
N ALA A 349 -5.45 -16.62 0.32
CA ALA A 349 -5.86 -15.74 1.42
C ALA A 349 -6.63 -14.51 0.88
N HIS A 350 -6.16 -13.93 -0.23
CA HIS A 350 -6.83 -12.84 -0.91
C HIS A 350 -8.17 -13.27 -1.53
N ALA A 351 -8.21 -14.45 -2.17
CA ALA A 351 -9.46 -15.03 -2.67
C ALA A 351 -10.48 -15.24 -1.54
N ARG A 352 -10.08 -15.89 -0.43
CA ARG A 352 -10.93 -16.12 0.75
C ARG A 352 -11.45 -14.81 1.35
N ARG A 353 -10.63 -13.77 1.41
CA ARG A 353 -11.04 -12.44 1.90
C ARG A 353 -12.24 -11.92 1.11
N LYS A 354 -12.29 -12.12 -0.21
CA LYS A 354 -13.42 -11.72 -1.05
C LYS A 354 -14.71 -12.50 -0.77
N PHE A 355 -14.61 -13.80 -0.52
CA PHE A 355 -15.77 -14.58 -0.07
C PHE A 355 -16.30 -14.13 1.30
N ASN A 356 -15.39 -13.84 2.24
CA ASN A 356 -15.79 -13.29 3.55
C ASN A 356 -16.45 -11.90 3.42
N GLU A 357 -15.91 -11.02 2.57
CA GLU A 357 -16.52 -9.72 2.26
C GLU A 357 -17.93 -9.92 1.70
N ALA A 358 -18.14 -10.88 0.79
CA ALA A 358 -19.47 -11.19 0.25
C ALA A 358 -20.46 -11.64 1.33
N LEU A 359 -20.04 -12.50 2.28
CA LEU A 359 -20.87 -12.94 3.41
C LEU A 359 -21.29 -11.78 4.33
N ILE A 360 -20.39 -10.81 4.56
CA ILE A 360 -20.69 -9.61 5.35
C ILE A 360 -21.65 -8.68 4.61
N ALA A 361 -21.47 -8.56 3.29
CA ALA A 361 -22.28 -7.70 2.44
C ALA A 361 -23.72 -8.21 2.30
N GLN A 362 -23.90 -9.54 2.37
CA GLN A 362 -25.19 -10.19 2.23
C GLN A 362 -26.21 -9.64 3.26
N PRO A 363 -27.39 -9.17 2.83
CA PRO A 363 -28.44 -8.78 3.76
C PRO A 363 -28.85 -10.01 4.58
N LYS A 364 -29.11 -9.83 5.89
CA LYS A 364 -29.61 -10.89 6.77
C LYS A 364 -30.96 -11.41 6.25
N LYS A 365 -30.96 -12.38 5.33
CA LYS A 365 -32.18 -13.08 4.94
C LYS A 365 -32.47 -14.17 5.97
N THR A 366 -33.66 -14.08 6.55
CA THR A 366 -34.33 -15.15 7.32
C THR A 366 -34.69 -16.28 6.35
N GLY A 367 -33.76 -17.18 6.06
CA GLY A 367 -34.02 -18.38 5.25
C GLY A 367 -32.75 -19.18 4.95
N LYS A 368 -32.78 -20.47 5.30
CA LYS A 368 -31.72 -21.50 5.09
C LYS A 368 -31.19 -21.49 3.65
N ALA A 369 -29.91 -21.71 3.33
CA ALA A 369 -28.72 -22.06 4.07
C ALA A 369 -27.50 -21.48 3.33
N ASN A 370 -26.43 -21.17 4.07
CA ASN A 370 -25.10 -21.01 3.48
C ASN A 370 -24.52 -22.43 3.31
N VAL A 371 -24.48 -22.93 2.08
CA VAL A 371 -23.71 -24.12 1.69
C VAL A 371 -22.48 -23.64 0.95
#